data_AF-A0A8T9CJX2-F1
#
_entry.id   AF-A0A8T9CJX2-F1
#
_cell.length_a   1.000
_cell.length_b   1.000
_cell.length_c   1.000
_cell.angle_alpha   90.00
_cell.angle_beta   90.00
_cell.angle_gamma   90.00
#
_symmetry.space_group_name_H-M   'P 1'
#
loop_
_entity.id
_entity.type
_entity.pdbx_description
1 polymer ?
#
loop_
_entity_poly.entity_id
_entity_poly.type
_entity_poly.pdbx_seq_one_letter_code
_entity_poly.pdbx_strand_id
1 'polypeptide(L)' 'MSIIEVTGNPRHDQLVHLIAERGYMNIEELAQLLDVSTQTVRRDIRKLSE' A
#
# COMPACT_ATOMS: atom_id res chain seq x y z
N MET A 1 12.61 11.33 3.17
CA MET A 1 11.43 10.92 3.98
C MET A 1 11.59 9.43 4.22
N SER A 2 11.84 9.01 5.46
CA SER A 2 12.03 7.60 5.77
C SER A 2 10.69 6.88 5.64
N ILE A 3 10.66 5.84 4.79
CA ILE A 3 9.52 4.93 4.70
C ILE A 3 9.36 4.34 6.11
N ILE A 4 8.19 4.51 6.71
CA ILE A 4 7.93 4.01 8.06
C ILE A 4 7.93 2.48 7.94
N GLU A 5 8.87 1.79 8.61
CA GLU A 5 8.89 0.31 8.69
C GLU A 5 7.76 -0.16 9.61
N VAL A 6 6.51 -0.06 9.15
CA VAL A 6 5.31 -0.45 9.92
C VAL A 6 5.16 -1.98 9.94
N THR A 7 5.52 -2.63 8.84
CA THR A 7 5.21 -4.04 8.57
C THR A 7 6.46 -4.87 8.32
N GLY A 8 7.61 -4.23 8.09
CA GLY A 8 8.84 -4.88 7.64
C GLY A 8 8.79 -5.36 6.19
N ASN A 9 7.69 -5.09 5.47
CA ASN A 9 7.57 -5.32 4.03
C ASN A 9 7.56 -3.96 3.32
N PRO A 10 8.57 -3.65 2.50
CA PRO A 10 8.72 -2.31 1.91
C PRO A 10 7.52 -1.91 1.04
N ARG A 11 6.83 -2.86 0.39
CA ARG A 11 5.65 -2.55 -0.41
C ARG A 11 4.43 -2.24 0.45
N HIS A 12 4.26 -2.98 1.54
CA HIS A 12 3.16 -2.74 2.47
C HIS A 12 3.34 -1.41 3.20
N ASP A 13 4.57 -1.12 3.60
CA ASP A 13 4.94 0.16 4.22
C ASP A 13 4.67 1.33 3.25
N GLN A 14 5.03 1.17 1.98
CA GLN A 14 4.71 2.16 0.95
C GLN A 14 3.21 2.31 0.72
N LEU A 15 2.44 1.21 0.71
CA LEU A 15 0.98 1.24 0.60
C LEU A 15 0.34 2.02 1.75
N VAL A 16 0.74 1.73 2.99
CA VAL A 16 0.22 2.41 4.19
C VAL A 16 0.59 3.89 4.16
N HIS A 17 1.82 4.22 3.78
CA HIS A 17 2.28 5.61 3.67
C HIS A 17 1.47 6.41 2.64
N LEU A 18 1.26 5.86 1.43
CA LEU A 18 0.49 6.52 0.38
C LEU A 18 -0.95 6.84 0.83
N ILE A 19 -1.60 5.92 1.52
CA ILE A 19 -2.96 6.12 2.06
C ILE A 19 -2.94 7.12 3.21
N ALA A 20 -1.95 7.04 4.12
CA ALA A 20 -1.84 7.95 5.25
C ALA A 20 -1.61 9.41 4.81
N GLU A 21 -0.82 9.65 3.76
CA GLU A 21 -0.58 11.00 3.23
C GLU A 21 -1.80 11.59 2.52
N ARG A 22 -2.60 10.76 1.82
CA ARG A 22 -3.70 11.23 0.98
C ARG A 22 -5.09 11.04 1.59
N GLY A 23 -5.18 10.34 2.72
CA GLY A 23 -6.42 9.97 3.42
C GLY A 23 -7.23 8.86 2.74
N TYR A 24 -7.39 8.95 1.42
CA TYR A 24 -8.09 7.95 0.60
C TYR A 24 -7.43 7.82 -0.77
N MET A 25 -7.40 6.61 -1.32
CA MET A 25 -6.90 6.34 -2.67
C MET A 25 -7.67 5.21 -3.35
N ASN A 26 -7.80 5.29 -4.68
CA ASN A 26 -8.34 4.20 -5.47
C ASN A 26 -7.31 3.04 -5.57
N ILE A 27 -7.80 1.80 -5.54
CA ILE A 27 -6.99 0.59 -5.75
C ILE A 27 -6.28 0.61 -7.11
N GLU A 28 -6.87 1.16 -8.15
CA GLU A 28 -6.23 1.27 -9.47
C GLU A 28 -5.04 2.23 -9.47
N GLU A 29 -5.17 3.36 -8.78
CA GLU A 29 -4.07 4.32 -8.61
C GLU A 29 -2.94 3.72 -7.77
N LEU A 30 -3.29 3.02 -6.67
CA LEU A 30 -2.32 2.30 -5.86
C LEU A 30 -1.58 1.24 -6.66
N ALA A 31 -2.29 0.50 -7.52
CA ALA A 31 -1.70 -0.51 -8.39
C ALA A 31 -0.69 0.10 -9.37
N GLN A 32 -1.02 1.24 -9.98
CA GLN A 32 -0.12 1.97 -10.86
C GLN A 32 1.12 2.51 -10.12
N LEU A 33 0.94 3.10 -8.94
CA LEU A 33 2.04 3.69 -8.16
C LEU A 33 2.98 2.65 -7.56
N LEU A 34 2.46 1.46 -7.22
CA LEU A 34 3.23 0.36 -6.65
C LEU A 34 3.74 -0.64 -7.71
N ASP A 35 3.46 -0.39 -8.99
CA ASP A 35 3.79 -1.26 -10.13
C ASP A 35 3.35 -2.72 -9.92
N VAL A 36 2.09 -2.91 -9.53
CA VAL A 36 1.49 -4.23 -9.29
C VAL A 36 0.07 -4.30 -9.84
N SER A 37 -0.49 -5.52 -9.91
CA SER A 37 -1.91 -5.67 -10.24
C SER A 37 -2.82 -5.16 -9.11
N THR A 38 -4.04 -4.74 -9.47
CA THR A 38 -5.09 -4.41 -8.49
C THR A 38 -5.40 -5.58 -7.55
N GLN A 39 -5.30 -6.83 -8.03
CA GLN A 39 -5.47 -8.03 -7.21
C GLN A 39 -4.36 -8.18 -6.16
N THR A 40 -3.13 -7.81 -6.49
CA THR A 40 -2.01 -7.79 -5.54
C THR A 40 -2.28 -6.78 -4.43
N VAL A 41 -2.71 -5.57 -4.76
CA VAL A 41 -3.08 -4.53 -3.78
C VAL A 41 -4.18 -5.03 -2.85
N ARG A 42 -5.24 -5.65 -3.37
CA ARG A 42 -6.32 -6.22 -2.55
C ARG A 42 -5.83 -7.30 -1.59
N ARG A 43 -4.93 -8.18 -2.05
CA ARG A 43 -4.32 -9.21 -1.19
C ARG A 43 -3.44 -8.62 -0.10
N ASP A 44 -2.68 -7.58 -0.42
CA ASP A 44 -1.83 -6.88 0.53
C ASP A 44 -2.68 -6.18 1.60
N ILE A 45 -3.74 -5.46 1.22
CA ILE A 45 -4.71 -4.86 2.17
C ILE A 45 -5.32 -5.92 3.08
N ARG A 46 -5.74 -7.07 2.53
CA ARG A 46 -6.31 -8.16 3.33
C ARG A 46 -5.33 -8.68 4.37
N LYS A 47 -4.07 -8.89 3.99
CA LYS A 47 -3.02 -9.33 4.93
C LYS A 47 -2.73 -8.30 6.01
N LEU A 48 -2.81 -7.00 5.68
CA LEU A 48 -2.60 -5.91 6.63
C LEU A 48 -3.78 -5.71 7.60
N SER A 49 -4.96 -6.23 7.25
CA SER A 49 -6.15 -6.21 8.10
C SER A 49 -6.30 -7.43 9.02
N GLU A 50 -5.45 -8.44 8.87
CA GLU A 50 -5.36 -9.61 9.75
C GLU A 50 -4.46 -9.30 10.95
#